data_AF-N1UCW7-F1
#
_entry.id   AF-N1UCW7-F1
#
_cell.length_a   1.000
_cell.length_b   1.000
_cell.length_c   1.000
_cell.angle_alpha   90.00
_cell.angle_beta   90.00
_cell.angle_gamma   90.00
#
_symmetry.space_group_name_H-M   'P 1'
#
loop_
_entity.id
_entity.type
_entity.pdbx_description
1 polymer ?
#
loop_
_entity_poly.entity_id
_entity_poly.type
_entity_poly.pdbx_seq_one_letter_code
_entity_poly.pdbx_strand_id
1 'polypeptide(L)'
;MLLEEGTNYIFVLANPDSIVRLKSKIDPFYDFQSEEIEELPFLFASPAIIPRFLYFLEWNRISFSHKSIDFMAYLSFEEGKIFSKGERFPEPSFEIANNTKYPIQQNPYLPVGSIPFRIARGESNLTSIGTVKTGNFSLYRQRRNKMVSTRYLSLKDIVNPELSELEVGKKIESLYFNPKQKSYLFRLIKILFAGTPAEEQTIVSNLFSHEPDFASFLKDQIFQIEILPLIHGPFLNRILNTMDERIIRFSYSKLSVPVKTMIEKTYPRIS
;
A
#
# COMPACT_ATOMS: atom_id res chain seq x y z
N MET A 1 19.52 9.60 -2.74
CA MET A 1 18.90 10.05 -4.00
C MET A 1 17.40 9.86 -3.83
N LEU A 2 16.59 10.91 -4.00
CA LEU A 2 15.14 10.87 -3.64
C LEU A 2 14.24 10.50 -4.83
N LEU A 3 14.81 10.44 -6.03
CA LEU A 3 14.16 10.04 -7.26
C LEU A 3 15.07 9.06 -7.99
N GLU A 4 14.57 7.89 -8.35
CA GLU A 4 15.31 6.86 -9.08
C GLU A 4 14.62 6.55 -10.40
N GLU A 5 15.37 6.61 -11.50
CA GLU A 5 14.86 6.34 -12.84
C GLU A 5 14.91 4.84 -13.12
N GLY A 6 13.75 4.22 -13.29
CA GLY A 6 13.62 2.86 -13.78
C GLY A 6 13.33 2.79 -15.28
N THR A 7 13.27 1.55 -15.78
CA THR A 7 13.00 1.28 -17.20
C THR A 7 11.62 1.80 -17.61
N ASN A 8 10.54 1.42 -16.94
CA ASN A 8 9.17 1.84 -17.30
C ASN A 8 8.56 2.84 -16.31
N TYR A 9 9.18 3.00 -15.15
CA TYR A 9 8.66 3.77 -14.03
C TYR A 9 9.74 4.67 -13.45
N ILE A 10 9.33 5.76 -12.83
CA ILE A 10 10.17 6.58 -11.96
C ILE A 10 9.74 6.32 -10.53
N PHE A 11 10.71 6.01 -9.68
CA PHE A 11 10.50 5.73 -8.27
C PHE A 11 10.76 7.00 -7.47
N VAL A 12 9.73 7.48 -6.81
CA VAL A 12 9.83 8.56 -5.83
C VAL A 12 10.11 7.91 -4.47
N LEU A 13 11.27 8.19 -3.91
CA LEU A 13 11.74 7.65 -2.62
C LEU A 13 11.55 8.66 -1.49
N ALA A 14 10.45 9.43 -1.54
CA ALA A 14 10.14 10.46 -0.57
C ALA A 14 9.62 9.86 0.76
N ASN A 15 9.91 10.55 1.86
CA ASN A 15 9.47 10.22 3.22
C ASN A 15 9.05 11.52 3.93
N PRO A 16 8.42 11.48 5.11
CA PRO A 16 8.02 12.69 5.84
C PRO A 16 9.17 13.68 6.09
N ASP A 17 10.40 13.18 6.28
CA ASP A 17 11.60 13.99 6.49
C ASP A 17 12.29 14.43 5.18
N SER A 18 11.89 13.87 4.04
CA SER A 18 12.55 14.07 2.75
C SER A 18 11.55 14.17 1.60
N ILE A 19 11.17 15.40 1.29
CA ILE A 19 10.12 15.74 0.33
C ILE A 19 10.68 15.85 -1.09
N VAL A 20 9.91 15.40 -2.07
CA VAL A 20 10.22 15.55 -3.50
C VAL A 20 9.22 16.52 -4.15
N ARG A 21 9.73 17.59 -4.79
CA ARG A 21 8.93 18.53 -5.58
C ARG A 21 9.10 18.22 -7.06
N LEU A 22 8.03 17.81 -7.71
CA LEU A 22 8.00 17.40 -9.10
C LEU A 22 7.07 18.32 -9.87
N LYS A 23 7.53 18.83 -11.02
CA LYS A 23 6.61 19.37 -12.01
C LYS A 23 6.23 18.26 -12.95
N SER A 24 4.95 17.96 -13.04
CA SER A 24 4.39 16.95 -13.93
C SER A 24 3.43 17.58 -14.92
N LYS A 25 3.43 17.04 -16.14
CA LYS A 25 2.42 17.33 -17.15
C LYS A 25 1.91 16.00 -17.70
N ILE A 26 0.59 15.86 -17.80
CA ILE A 26 -0.03 14.72 -18.50
C ILE A 26 0.37 14.82 -19.97
N ASP A 27 1.08 13.81 -20.46
CA ASP A 27 1.67 13.77 -21.78
C ASP A 27 1.85 12.29 -22.18
N PRO A 28 0.74 11.57 -22.43
CA PRO A 28 0.77 10.13 -22.63
C PRO A 28 1.42 9.79 -23.97
N PHE A 29 2.26 8.74 -23.98
CA PHE A 29 2.88 8.21 -25.18
C PHE A 29 1.89 7.47 -26.09
N TYR A 30 0.87 6.84 -25.50
CA TYR A 30 -0.20 6.12 -26.22
C TYR A 30 -1.49 6.93 -26.21
N ASP A 31 -2.48 6.52 -26.99
CA ASP A 31 -3.79 7.17 -27.14
C ASP A 31 -4.69 6.98 -25.90
N PHE A 32 -4.21 7.42 -24.73
CA PHE A 32 -4.99 7.50 -23.50
C PHE A 32 -5.81 8.79 -23.49
N GLN A 33 -7.07 8.70 -23.02
CA GLN A 33 -7.89 9.88 -22.78
C GLN A 33 -7.27 10.68 -21.62
N SER A 34 -6.96 11.96 -21.85
CA SER A 34 -6.24 12.78 -20.86
C SER A 34 -7.08 13.01 -19.60
N GLU A 35 -8.41 12.98 -19.71
CA GLU A 35 -9.35 13.14 -18.60
C GLU A 35 -9.36 11.94 -17.64
N GLU A 36 -8.89 10.77 -18.08
CA GLU A 36 -8.83 9.54 -17.27
C GLU A 36 -7.50 9.41 -16.51
N ILE A 37 -6.50 10.23 -16.85
CA ILE A 37 -5.18 10.19 -16.24
C ILE A 37 -5.19 11.06 -14.97
N GLU A 38 -4.87 10.45 -13.83
CA GLU A 38 -4.77 11.15 -12.56
C GLU A 38 -3.68 12.24 -12.60
N GLU A 39 -4.01 13.45 -12.17
CA GLU A 39 -3.03 14.52 -12.00
C GLU A 39 -2.11 14.20 -10.82
N LEU A 40 -0.79 14.22 -11.07
CA LEU A 40 0.18 13.97 -10.02
C LEU A 40 0.31 15.19 -9.09
N PRO A 41 0.48 14.98 -7.78
CA PRO A 41 0.71 16.06 -6.84
C PRO A 41 2.07 16.72 -7.11
N PHE A 42 2.13 18.04 -6.93
CA PHE A 42 3.39 18.78 -7.04
C PHE A 42 4.42 18.39 -5.97
N LEU A 43 3.95 17.88 -4.83
CA LEU A 43 4.75 17.57 -3.65
C LEU A 43 4.48 16.14 -3.18
N PHE A 44 5.53 15.32 -3.16
CA PHE A 44 5.50 13.97 -2.63
C PHE A 44 6.19 13.93 -1.27
N ALA A 45 5.45 13.53 -0.24
CA ALA A 45 5.94 13.26 1.11
C ALA A 45 5.94 11.77 1.46
N SER A 46 5.59 10.91 0.49
CA SER A 46 5.55 9.46 0.61
C SER A 46 6.10 8.81 -0.67
N PRO A 47 6.51 7.52 -0.60
CA PRO A 47 7.00 6.83 -1.77
C PRO A 47 5.90 6.66 -2.83
N ALA A 48 6.25 6.87 -4.09
CA ALA A 48 5.33 6.74 -5.22
C ALA A 48 6.01 6.12 -6.43
N ILE A 49 5.21 5.55 -7.32
CA ILE A 49 5.66 4.95 -8.58
C ILE A 49 4.94 5.68 -9.70
N ILE A 50 5.70 6.35 -10.56
CA ILE A 50 5.15 7.14 -11.66
C ILE A 50 5.41 6.43 -12.98
N PRO A 51 4.37 6.05 -13.75
CA PRO A 51 4.55 5.44 -15.07
C PRO A 51 5.10 6.46 -16.07
N ARG A 52 6.21 6.12 -16.71
CA ARG A 52 6.88 7.03 -17.65
C ARG A 52 6.13 7.23 -18.96
N PHE A 53 5.20 6.35 -19.30
CA PHE A 53 4.45 6.43 -20.54
C PHE A 53 3.22 7.35 -20.46
N LEU A 54 2.94 7.95 -19.29
CA LEU A 54 1.78 8.83 -19.08
C LEU A 54 2.15 10.30 -18.85
N TYR A 55 3.36 10.59 -18.39
CA TYR A 55 3.72 11.90 -17.89
C TYR A 55 5.06 12.39 -18.42
N PHE A 56 5.14 13.69 -18.68
CA PHE A 56 6.39 14.44 -18.71
C PHE A 56 6.68 14.95 -17.30
N LEU A 57 7.92 14.74 -16.82
CA LEU A 57 8.33 15.14 -15.46
C LEU A 57 9.57 16.03 -15.51
N GLU A 58 9.63 16.99 -14.60
CA GLU A 58 10.82 17.82 -14.36
C GLU A 58 11.14 17.81 -12.86
N TRP A 59 12.38 17.43 -12.54
CA TRP A 59 12.90 17.38 -11.18
C TRP A 59 14.35 17.87 -11.15
N ASN A 60 14.67 18.84 -10.28
CA ASN A 60 16.04 19.35 -10.12
C ASN A 60 16.73 19.71 -11.45
N ARG A 61 16.01 20.34 -12.38
CA ARG A 61 16.49 20.72 -13.74
C ARG A 61 16.79 19.55 -14.68
N ILE A 62 16.43 18.33 -14.28
CA ILE A 62 16.44 17.14 -15.13
C ILE A 62 15.01 16.92 -15.62
N SER A 63 14.84 16.77 -16.94
CA SER A 63 13.58 16.43 -17.56
C SER A 63 13.54 14.95 -17.91
N PHE A 64 12.39 14.33 -17.66
CA PHE A 64 12.07 12.97 -18.05
C PHE A 64 10.92 13.04 -19.05
N SER A 65 11.21 12.78 -20.31
CA SER A 65 10.19 12.69 -21.35
C SER A 65 9.37 11.42 -21.18
N HIS A 66 8.14 11.48 -21.66
CA HIS A 66 7.33 10.28 -21.81
C HIS A 66 8.00 9.33 -22.82
N LYS A 67 7.82 8.02 -22.64
CA LYS A 67 8.38 7.02 -23.56
C LYS A 67 7.51 5.78 -23.62
N SER A 68 7.64 5.00 -24.70
CA SER A 68 7.00 3.69 -24.82
C SER A 68 7.40 2.77 -23.67
N ILE A 69 6.50 1.85 -23.32
CA ILE A 69 6.83 0.77 -22.39
C ILE A 69 7.90 -0.10 -23.06
N ASP A 70 9.00 -0.32 -22.35
CA ASP A 70 10.00 -1.32 -22.69
C ASP A 70 9.53 -2.66 -22.13
N PHE A 71 9.02 -3.52 -23.00
CA PHE A 71 8.64 -4.88 -22.68
C PHE A 71 9.65 -5.84 -23.30
N MET A 72 10.32 -6.64 -22.48
CA MET A 72 11.10 -7.75 -23.02
C MET A 72 10.15 -8.90 -23.38
N ALA A 73 10.30 -9.43 -24.60
CA ALA A 73 9.61 -10.64 -25.01
C ALA A 73 9.79 -11.79 -23.99
N TYR A 74 8.69 -12.50 -23.72
CA TYR A 74 8.76 -13.73 -22.93
C TYR A 74 9.57 -14.79 -23.67
N LEU A 75 10.43 -15.50 -22.93
CA LEU A 75 11.14 -16.65 -23.44
C LEU A 75 10.29 -17.91 -23.23
N SER A 76 10.05 -18.66 -24.30
CA SER A 76 9.54 -20.04 -24.18
C SER A 76 10.68 -21.03 -24.44
N PHE A 77 10.62 -22.17 -23.74
CA PHE A 77 11.55 -23.26 -23.90
C PHE A 77 10.78 -24.49 -24.38
N GLU A 78 10.91 -24.80 -25.67
CA GLU A 78 10.13 -25.83 -26.37
C GLU A 78 11.11 -26.69 -27.19
N GLU A 79 10.99 -28.02 -27.10
CA GLU A 79 11.82 -28.97 -27.87
C GLU A 79 13.34 -28.75 -27.73
N GLY A 80 13.80 -28.29 -26.55
CA GLY A 80 15.21 -28.01 -26.30
C GLY A 80 15.72 -26.70 -26.89
N LYS A 81 14.86 -25.89 -27.51
CA LYS A 81 15.18 -24.57 -28.08
C LYS A 81 14.51 -23.46 -27.30
N ILE A 82 15.13 -22.29 -27.32
CA ILE A 82 14.63 -21.08 -26.67
C ILE A 82 14.08 -20.17 -27.75
N PHE A 83 12.82 -19.78 -27.58
CA PHE A 83 12.13 -18.86 -28.46
C PHE A 83 11.88 -17.55 -27.72
N SER A 84 12.23 -16.44 -28.35
CA SER A 84 11.77 -15.12 -27.94
C SER A 84 10.52 -14.79 -28.75
N LYS A 85 9.35 -14.65 -28.09
CA LYS A 85 8.09 -14.37 -28.80
C LYS A 85 8.07 -12.95 -29.34
N GLY A 86 8.05 -12.81 -30.67
CA GLY A 86 7.83 -11.54 -31.36
C GLY A 86 9.08 -10.68 -31.59
N GLU A 87 10.26 -11.07 -31.12
CA GLU A 87 11.49 -10.26 -31.23
C GLU A 87 12.75 -11.11 -31.45
N ARG A 88 13.77 -10.53 -32.08
CA ARG A 88 15.14 -11.08 -32.04
C ARG A 88 15.69 -10.93 -30.61
N PHE A 89 16.64 -11.77 -30.20
CA PHE A 89 17.32 -11.55 -28.94
C PHE A 89 18.04 -10.18 -28.96
N PRO A 90 17.90 -9.35 -27.93
CA PRO A 90 18.53 -8.03 -27.91
C PRO A 90 20.05 -8.19 -27.87
N GLU A 91 20.78 -7.42 -28.68
CA GLU A 91 22.23 -7.43 -28.65
C GLU A 91 22.75 -6.51 -27.53
N PRO A 92 23.70 -6.93 -26.68
CA PRO A 92 24.30 -8.27 -26.63
C PRO A 92 23.47 -9.24 -25.76
N SER A 93 23.24 -10.46 -26.27
CA SER A 93 22.63 -11.56 -25.51
C SER A 93 23.59 -12.73 -25.38
N PHE A 94 23.66 -13.33 -24.19
CA PHE A 94 24.53 -14.45 -23.89
C PHE A 94 23.81 -15.54 -23.10
N GLU A 95 24.06 -16.79 -23.45
CA GLU A 95 23.88 -17.90 -22.53
C GLU A 95 25.07 -17.96 -21.56
N ILE A 96 24.78 -18.19 -20.29
CA ILE A 96 25.75 -18.44 -19.23
C ILE A 96 25.52 -19.87 -18.75
N ALA A 97 26.41 -20.76 -19.20
CA ALA A 97 26.49 -22.14 -18.74
C ALA A 97 27.87 -22.36 -18.12
N ASN A 98 27.94 -22.98 -16.94
CA ASN A 98 29.19 -23.26 -16.23
C ASN A 98 30.15 -22.06 -16.11
N ASN A 99 29.63 -20.86 -15.87
CA ASN A 99 30.36 -19.58 -15.82
C ASN A 99 31.04 -19.13 -17.14
N THR A 100 30.78 -19.81 -18.25
CA THR A 100 31.19 -19.39 -19.60
C THR A 100 30.06 -18.72 -20.34
N LYS A 101 30.37 -17.64 -21.07
CA LYS A 101 29.39 -16.86 -21.86
C LYS A 101 29.42 -17.32 -23.32
N TYR A 102 28.26 -17.72 -23.84
CA TYR A 102 28.07 -18.09 -25.24
C TYR A 102 27.15 -17.06 -25.92
N PRO A 103 27.56 -16.41 -27.03
CA PRO A 103 26.74 -15.39 -27.68
C PRO A 103 25.50 -16.00 -28.34
N ILE A 104 24.36 -15.33 -28.18
CA ILE A 104 23.09 -15.70 -28.82
C ILE A 104 22.93 -14.84 -30.07
N GLN A 105 23.03 -15.46 -31.24
CA GLN A 105 23.00 -14.77 -32.54
C GLN A 105 21.70 -15.01 -33.34
N GLN A 106 20.86 -15.95 -32.90
CA GLN A 106 19.67 -16.37 -33.64
C GLN A 106 18.48 -16.66 -32.71
N ASN A 107 17.27 -16.52 -33.26
CA ASN A 107 16.01 -16.94 -32.64
C ASN A 107 15.29 -17.86 -33.64
N PRO A 108 14.98 -19.14 -33.31
CA PRO A 108 15.23 -19.80 -32.03
C PRO A 108 16.70 -20.09 -31.73
N TYR A 109 17.06 -19.99 -30.46
CA TYR A 109 18.40 -20.31 -29.97
C TYR A 109 18.46 -21.75 -29.46
N LEU A 110 19.53 -22.47 -29.83
CA LEU A 110 19.83 -23.78 -29.28
C LEU A 110 20.87 -23.60 -28.16
N PRO A 111 20.51 -23.83 -26.89
CA PRO A 111 21.44 -23.68 -25.77
C PRO A 111 22.57 -24.72 -25.87
N VAL A 112 23.78 -24.27 -25.54
CA VAL A 112 25.00 -25.09 -25.48
C VAL A 112 25.08 -25.85 -24.16
N GLY A 113 24.60 -25.23 -23.08
CA GLY A 113 24.60 -25.78 -21.73
C GLY A 113 23.44 -26.75 -21.48
N SER A 114 23.69 -27.72 -20.59
CA SER A 114 22.62 -28.52 -20.00
C SER A 114 21.83 -27.70 -18.97
N ILE A 115 20.52 -27.93 -18.90
CA ILE A 115 19.64 -27.32 -17.89
C ILE A 115 20.14 -27.68 -16.47
N PRO A 116 20.20 -26.74 -15.50
CA PRO A 116 19.81 -25.33 -15.61
C PRO A 116 20.95 -24.42 -16.09
N PHE A 117 20.60 -23.45 -16.94
CA PHE A 117 21.52 -22.41 -17.43
C PHE A 117 20.82 -21.04 -17.37
N ARG A 118 21.58 -19.96 -17.49
CA ARG A 118 21.07 -18.59 -17.43
C ARG A 118 21.23 -17.90 -18.79
N ILE A 119 20.34 -16.98 -19.10
CA ILE A 119 20.40 -16.14 -20.29
C ILE A 119 20.49 -14.70 -19.83
N ALA A 120 21.58 -14.02 -20.18
CA ALA A 120 21.71 -12.59 -20.06
C ALA A 120 21.19 -11.93 -21.34
N ARG A 121 20.26 -10.98 -21.20
CA ARG A 121 19.69 -10.20 -22.30
C ARG A 121 19.93 -8.71 -22.04
N GLY A 122 20.83 -8.08 -22.79
CA GLY A 122 21.25 -6.69 -22.53
C GLY A 122 22.14 -6.59 -21.28
N GLU A 123 22.21 -5.39 -20.68
CA GLU A 123 23.21 -5.07 -19.65
C GLU A 123 22.92 -5.70 -18.27
N SER A 124 21.65 -5.90 -17.91
CA SER A 124 21.28 -6.26 -16.52
C SER A 124 20.22 -7.36 -16.38
N ASN A 125 19.62 -7.87 -17.47
CA ASN A 125 18.53 -8.85 -17.36
C ASN A 125 19.05 -10.28 -17.42
N LEU A 126 18.94 -11.00 -16.31
CA LEU A 126 19.29 -12.42 -16.18
C LEU A 126 18.03 -13.26 -16.04
N THR A 127 17.77 -14.14 -17.00
CA THR A 127 16.67 -15.11 -16.98
C THR A 127 17.23 -16.51 -16.74
N SER A 128 16.73 -17.24 -15.74
CA SER A 128 17.14 -18.63 -15.49
C SER A 128 16.17 -19.59 -16.18
N ILE A 129 16.70 -20.57 -16.91
CA ILE A 129 15.90 -21.65 -17.53
C ILE A 129 16.16 -22.96 -16.80
N GLY A 130 15.08 -23.61 -16.39
CA GLY A 130 15.09 -24.85 -15.63
C GLY A 130 15.02 -24.67 -14.12
N THR A 131 14.84 -25.79 -13.43
CA THR A 131 14.78 -25.85 -11.97
C THR A 131 16.19 -25.87 -11.39
N VAL A 132 16.54 -24.85 -10.60
CA VAL A 132 17.72 -24.91 -9.74
C VAL A 132 17.37 -25.89 -8.61
N LYS A 133 18.03 -27.06 -8.56
CA LYS A 133 17.88 -27.97 -7.41
C LYS A 133 18.29 -27.24 -6.13
N THR A 134 17.31 -27.16 -5.25
CA THR A 134 17.27 -26.57 -3.92
C THR A 134 18.35 -27.10 -2.99
N GLY A 135 19.07 -26.21 -2.32
CA GLY A 135 19.80 -26.55 -1.09
C GLY A 135 18.85 -26.61 0.12
N ASN A 136 19.38 -26.97 1.29
CA ASN A 136 18.64 -26.83 2.54
C ASN A 136 18.51 -25.35 2.89
N PHE A 137 17.38 -24.75 2.53
CA PHE A 137 17.06 -23.39 2.96
C PHE A 137 16.47 -23.47 4.37
N SER A 138 17.21 -22.99 5.36
CA SER A 138 16.61 -22.61 6.63
C SER A 138 15.72 -21.40 6.38
N LEU A 139 14.46 -21.68 6.03
CA LEU A 139 13.41 -20.68 5.93
C LEU A 139 13.11 -20.19 7.34
N TYR A 140 13.81 -19.15 7.78
CA TYR A 140 13.34 -18.37 8.89
C TYR A 140 12.06 -17.70 8.42
N ARG A 141 10.94 -18.02 9.07
CA ARG A 141 9.79 -17.13 9.05
C ARG A 141 10.31 -15.81 9.61
N GLN A 142 10.71 -14.89 8.73
CA GLN A 142 10.70 -13.50 9.08
C GLN A 142 9.29 -13.30 9.60
N ARG A 143 9.17 -13.09 10.92
CA ARG A 143 8.05 -12.29 11.39
C ARG A 143 8.19 -11.07 10.49
N ARG A 144 7.25 -10.92 9.56
CA ARG A 144 6.75 -9.60 9.27
C ARG A 144 6.39 -9.09 10.67
N ASN A 145 7.35 -8.46 11.35
CA ASN A 145 7.21 -7.06 11.65
C ASN A 145 6.78 -6.52 10.28
N LYS A 146 5.49 -6.63 9.91
CA LYS A 146 4.54 -5.60 10.25
C LYS A 146 5.44 -4.37 10.20
N MET A 147 5.77 -3.97 8.98
CA MET A 147 5.37 -2.64 8.58
C MET A 147 4.00 -2.50 9.23
N VAL A 148 4.01 -2.02 10.47
CA VAL A 148 2.84 -1.51 11.11
C VAL A 148 2.67 -0.23 10.30
N SER A 149 2.21 -0.38 9.05
CA SER A 149 1.02 0.32 8.68
C SER A 149 0.08 -0.07 9.82
N THR A 150 0.10 0.75 10.86
CA THR A 150 -1.13 1.16 11.49
C THR A 150 -1.96 1.52 10.28
N ARG A 151 -2.69 0.53 9.74
CA ARG A 151 -3.73 0.76 8.77
C ARG A 151 -4.58 1.73 9.54
N TYR A 152 -4.39 3.00 9.22
CA TYR A 152 -5.02 4.07 9.96
C TYR A 152 -6.49 3.75 9.82
N LEU A 153 -7.13 3.40 10.94
CA LEU A 153 -8.56 3.33 10.93
C LEU A 153 -8.98 4.78 10.75
N SER A 154 -9.36 5.14 9.53
CA SER A 154 -10.13 6.35 9.32
C SER A 154 -11.30 6.30 10.30
N LEU A 155 -11.62 7.43 10.93
CA LEU A 155 -12.75 7.48 11.84
C LEU A 155 -14.07 7.20 11.10
N LYS A 156 -14.08 7.37 9.77
CA LYS A 156 -15.14 6.90 8.86
C LYS A 156 -15.15 5.37 8.66
N ASP A 157 -13.99 4.71 8.71
CA ASP A 157 -13.92 3.23 8.72
C ASP A 157 -14.36 2.64 10.08
N ILE A 158 -14.14 3.41 11.17
CA ILE A 158 -14.64 3.07 12.51
C ILE A 158 -16.15 3.20 12.51
N VAL A 159 -16.68 4.33 12.05
CA VAL A 159 -18.10 4.63 12.02
C VAL A 159 -18.70 4.16 10.72
N ASN A 160 -19.16 2.90 10.67
CA ASN A 160 -19.78 2.20 9.53
C ASN A 160 -19.83 3.02 8.22
N PRO A 161 -19.04 2.66 7.19
CA PRO A 161 -18.84 3.49 5.98
C PRO A 161 -20.11 3.78 5.17
N GLU A 162 -21.22 3.11 5.46
CA GLU A 162 -22.53 3.33 4.83
C GLU A 162 -23.41 4.39 5.52
N LEU A 163 -22.99 4.95 6.66
CA LEU A 163 -23.80 5.93 7.40
C LEU A 163 -23.55 7.36 6.94
N SER A 164 -24.63 8.13 6.81
CA SER A 164 -24.59 9.57 6.55
C SER A 164 -24.18 10.36 7.80
N GLU A 165 -23.65 11.58 7.63
CA GLU A 165 -23.22 12.46 8.73
C GLU A 165 -24.30 12.63 9.81
N LEU A 166 -25.57 12.74 9.40
CA LEU A 166 -26.73 12.90 10.28
C LEU A 166 -27.01 11.66 11.12
N GLU A 167 -26.86 10.46 10.57
CA GLU A 167 -27.09 9.19 11.27
C GLU A 167 -25.96 8.89 12.26
N VAL A 168 -24.73 9.25 11.88
CA VAL A 168 -23.57 9.23 12.77
C VAL A 168 -23.80 10.18 13.95
N GLY A 169 -24.30 11.38 13.69
CA GLY A 169 -24.65 12.35 14.72
C GLY A 169 -25.64 11.80 15.75
N LYS A 170 -26.74 11.18 15.29
CA LYS A 170 -27.73 10.53 16.18
C LYS A 170 -27.12 9.42 17.03
N LYS A 171 -26.19 8.63 16.48
CA LYS A 171 -25.49 7.60 17.26
C LYS A 171 -24.58 8.19 18.33
N ILE A 172 -23.86 9.29 18.05
CA ILE A 172 -23.04 9.99 19.06
C ILE A 172 -23.91 10.53 20.19
N GLU A 173 -25.11 11.04 19.89
CA GLU A 173 -26.04 11.50 20.92
C GLU A 173 -26.43 10.37 21.87
N SER A 174 -26.61 9.15 21.35
CA SER A 174 -26.92 7.95 22.13
C SER A 174 -25.76 7.39 22.96
N LEU A 175 -24.51 7.83 22.72
CA LEU A 175 -23.36 7.41 23.50
C LEU A 175 -23.28 8.10 24.86
N TYR A 176 -22.57 7.49 25.80
CA TYR A 176 -22.52 7.94 27.19
C TYR A 176 -21.42 8.98 27.50
N PHE A 177 -21.01 9.78 26.51
CA PHE A 177 -19.96 10.79 26.67
C PHE A 177 -20.42 12.06 27.42
N ASN A 178 -19.46 12.75 28.06
CA ASN A 178 -19.69 14.09 28.59
C ASN A 178 -20.02 15.09 27.47
N PRO A 179 -20.83 16.15 27.73
CA PRO A 179 -21.24 17.10 26.70
C PRO A 179 -20.07 17.78 25.98
N LYS A 180 -18.96 18.02 26.69
CA LYS A 180 -17.72 18.56 26.13
C LYS A 180 -17.05 17.58 25.14
N GLN A 181 -17.02 16.29 25.48
CA GLN A 181 -16.46 15.23 24.63
C GLN A 181 -17.33 14.97 23.40
N LYS A 182 -18.66 14.97 23.57
CA LYS A 182 -19.60 14.92 22.43
C LYS A 182 -19.36 16.06 21.46
N SER A 183 -19.16 17.29 21.95
CA SER A 183 -18.84 18.45 21.10
C SER A 183 -17.55 18.26 20.29
N TYR A 184 -16.51 17.68 20.90
CA TYR A 184 -15.27 17.37 20.18
C TYR A 184 -15.48 16.29 19.10
N LEU A 185 -16.23 15.23 19.40
CA LEU A 185 -16.61 14.19 18.44
C LEU A 185 -17.38 14.77 17.25
N PHE A 186 -18.36 15.64 17.50
CA PHE A 186 -19.09 16.32 16.43
C PHE A 186 -18.20 17.18 15.54
N ARG A 187 -17.27 17.95 16.14
CA ARG A 187 -16.33 18.78 15.37
C ARG A 187 -15.36 17.93 14.55
N LEU A 188 -14.85 16.86 15.13
CA LEU A 188 -13.97 15.90 14.46
C LEU A 188 -14.69 15.30 13.24
N ILE A 189 -15.91 14.83 13.41
CA ILE A 189 -16.69 14.21 12.32
C ILE A 189 -17.02 15.21 11.22
N LYS A 190 -17.35 16.46 11.56
CA LYS A 190 -17.51 17.53 10.56
C LYS A 190 -16.24 17.77 9.76
N ILE A 191 -15.06 17.74 10.40
CA ILE A 191 -13.78 17.91 9.72
C ILE A 191 -13.48 16.71 8.80
N LEU A 192 -13.81 15.49 9.23
CA LEU A 192 -13.56 14.27 8.46
C LEU A 192 -14.53 14.12 7.27
N PHE A 193 -15.80 14.50 7.44
CA PHE A 193 -16.81 14.48 6.37
C PHE A 193 -16.72 15.66 5.40
N ALA A 194 -15.93 16.70 5.72
CA ALA A 194 -15.71 17.83 4.83
C ALA A 194 -14.72 17.53 3.67
N GLY A 195 -13.97 16.43 3.74
CA GLY A 195 -12.95 16.07 2.74
C GLY A 195 -13.18 14.72 2.06
N THR A 196 -12.37 14.44 1.04
CA THR A 196 -12.28 13.12 0.40
C THR A 196 -11.54 12.12 1.32
N PRO A 197 -11.73 10.79 1.15
CA PRO A 197 -11.05 9.79 1.99
C PRO A 197 -9.51 9.90 1.99
N ALA A 198 -8.90 10.34 0.88
CA ALA A 198 -7.46 10.55 0.77
C ALA A 198 -6.98 11.78 1.58
N GLU A 199 -7.77 12.86 1.57
CA GLU A 199 -7.52 14.05 2.38
C GLU A 199 -7.73 13.75 3.87
N GLU A 200 -8.75 12.97 4.23
CA GLU A 200 -8.99 12.50 5.60
C GLU A 200 -7.77 11.75 6.14
N GLN A 201 -7.26 10.78 5.37
CA GLN A 201 -6.08 10.02 5.73
C GLN A 201 -4.86 10.92 5.94
N THR A 202 -4.71 11.96 5.10
CA THR A 202 -3.61 12.91 5.17
C THR A 202 -3.73 13.82 6.39
N ILE A 203 -4.91 14.38 6.65
CA ILE A 203 -5.19 15.24 7.81
C ILE A 203 -4.93 14.47 9.10
N VAL A 204 -5.49 13.27 9.22
CA VAL A 204 -5.32 12.44 10.40
C VAL A 204 -3.85 11.99 10.54
N SER A 205 -3.20 11.56 9.46
CA SER A 205 -1.78 11.18 9.50
C SER A 205 -0.89 12.32 9.96
N ASN A 206 -1.08 13.53 9.43
CA ASN A 206 -0.29 14.71 9.79
C ASN A 206 -0.53 15.11 11.25
N LEU A 207 -1.79 15.10 11.68
CA LEU A 207 -2.21 15.52 13.01
C LEU A 207 -1.67 14.59 14.09
N PHE A 208 -1.52 13.29 13.81
CA PHE A 208 -0.91 12.34 14.76
C PHE A 208 0.61 12.22 14.64
N SER A 209 1.19 12.53 13.48
CA SER A 209 2.65 12.44 13.27
C SER A 209 3.39 13.68 13.78
N HIS A 210 2.79 14.86 13.66
CA HIS A 210 3.46 16.12 14.01
C HIS A 210 3.07 16.67 15.38
N GLU A 211 1.93 16.25 15.95
CA GLU A 211 1.44 16.72 17.25
C GLU A 211 1.16 15.53 18.19
N PRO A 212 2.20 14.86 18.73
CA PRO A 212 2.05 13.66 19.55
C PRO A 212 1.26 13.92 20.85
N ASP A 213 1.38 15.12 21.42
CA ASP A 213 0.63 15.52 22.61
C ASP A 213 -0.86 15.72 22.29
N PHE A 214 -1.17 16.28 21.12
CA PHE A 214 -2.55 16.41 20.66
C PHE A 214 -3.15 15.05 20.28
N ALA A 215 -2.36 14.14 19.71
CA ALA A 215 -2.74 12.76 19.47
C ALA A 215 -3.05 12.00 20.77
N SER A 216 -2.21 12.15 21.81
CA SER A 216 -2.49 11.59 23.13
C SER A 216 -3.76 12.20 23.72
N PHE A 217 -3.92 13.52 23.62
CA PHE A 217 -5.12 14.20 24.08
C PHE A 217 -6.39 13.71 23.37
N LEU A 218 -6.38 13.59 22.03
CA LEU A 218 -7.51 13.04 21.28
C LEU A 218 -7.75 11.57 21.62
N LYS A 219 -6.70 10.76 21.78
CA LYS A 219 -6.80 9.37 22.23
C LYS A 219 -7.52 9.28 23.59
N ASP A 220 -7.09 10.07 24.57
CA ASP A 220 -7.59 10.01 25.93
C ASP A 220 -9.02 10.60 26.06
N GLN A 221 -9.37 11.55 25.18
CA GLN A 221 -10.68 12.21 25.19
C GLN A 221 -11.73 11.55 24.29
N ILE A 222 -11.33 10.89 23.19
CA ILE A 222 -12.24 10.38 22.14
C ILE A 222 -12.27 8.86 22.11
N PHE A 223 -11.13 8.18 22.25
CA PHE A 223 -11.04 6.72 22.14
C PHE A 223 -11.24 6.03 23.50
N GLN A 224 -12.32 6.40 24.17
CA GLN A 224 -12.78 5.73 25.39
C GLN A 224 -13.58 4.48 25.05
N ILE A 225 -13.76 3.58 26.02
CA ILE A 225 -14.48 2.31 25.82
C ILE A 225 -15.93 2.51 25.31
N GLU A 226 -16.47 3.71 25.49
CA GLU A 226 -17.80 4.10 25.03
C GLU A 226 -17.89 4.38 23.53
N ILE A 227 -16.78 4.47 22.81
CA ILE A 227 -16.78 4.58 21.35
C ILE A 227 -17.06 3.22 20.68
N LEU A 228 -16.93 2.11 21.41
CA LEU A 228 -17.11 0.75 20.91
C LEU A 228 -18.43 0.55 20.11
N PRO A 229 -19.60 1.06 20.52
CA PRO A 229 -20.85 0.90 19.78
C PRO A 229 -20.88 1.66 18.44
N LEU A 230 -19.99 2.62 18.22
CA LEU A 230 -19.81 3.28 16.93
C LEU A 230 -18.94 2.45 15.98
N ILE A 231 -18.18 1.47 16.47
CA ILE A 231 -17.26 0.66 15.67
C ILE A 231 -18.03 -0.36 14.81
N HIS A 232 -17.70 -0.43 13.52
CA HIS A 232 -18.28 -1.41 12.60
C HIS A 232 -18.03 -2.87 13.05
N GLY A 233 -19.06 -3.71 12.94
CA GLY A 233 -19.10 -5.06 13.52
C GLY A 233 -17.92 -5.99 13.18
N PRO A 234 -17.49 -6.12 11.92
CA PRO A 234 -16.30 -6.90 11.54
C PRO A 234 -15.00 -6.47 12.24
N PHE A 235 -14.80 -5.15 12.42
CA PHE A 235 -13.62 -4.61 13.09
C PHE A 235 -13.69 -4.84 14.59
N LEU A 236 -14.87 -4.65 15.17
CA LEU A 236 -15.13 -4.96 16.55
C LEU A 236 -14.84 -6.42 16.87
N ASN A 237 -15.35 -7.36 16.06
CA ASN A 237 -15.11 -8.80 16.26
C ASN A 237 -13.61 -9.11 16.28
N ARG A 238 -12.85 -8.45 15.40
CA ARG A 238 -11.39 -8.58 15.39
C ARG A 238 -10.76 -8.06 16.70
N ILE A 239 -11.17 -6.88 17.18
CA ILE A 239 -10.66 -6.30 18.42
C ILE A 239 -10.97 -7.22 19.61
N LEU A 240 -12.23 -7.64 19.74
CA LEU A 240 -12.69 -8.48 20.83
C LEU A 240 -12.04 -9.86 20.82
N ASN A 241 -11.86 -10.50 19.64
CA ASN A 241 -11.16 -11.78 19.51
C ASN A 241 -9.66 -11.70 19.87
N THR A 242 -9.08 -10.51 19.88
CA THR A 242 -7.67 -10.31 20.25
C THR A 242 -7.51 -10.06 21.76
N MET A 243 -8.59 -9.71 22.46
CA MET A 243 -8.57 -9.44 23.90
C MET A 243 -8.77 -10.71 24.72
N ASP A 244 -8.11 -10.80 25.88
CA ASP A 244 -8.31 -11.90 26.82
C ASP A 244 -9.70 -11.80 27.46
N GLU A 245 -10.47 -12.88 27.39
CA GLU A 245 -11.83 -12.98 27.92
C GLU A 245 -11.91 -12.64 29.42
N ARG A 246 -10.84 -12.91 30.18
CA ARG A 246 -10.77 -12.58 31.61
C ARG A 246 -10.80 -11.07 31.86
N ILE A 247 -10.15 -10.30 30.99
CA ILE A 247 -10.12 -8.83 31.05
C ILE A 247 -11.50 -8.27 30.75
N ILE A 248 -12.19 -8.86 29.77
CA ILE A 248 -13.54 -8.48 29.37
C ILE A 248 -14.52 -8.76 30.52
N ARG A 249 -14.50 -9.95 31.11
CA ARG A 249 -15.35 -10.32 32.26
C ARG A 249 -15.11 -9.44 33.48
N PHE A 250 -13.85 -9.14 33.81
CA PHE A 250 -13.51 -8.26 34.93
C PHE A 250 -14.00 -6.82 34.72
N SER A 251 -13.94 -6.34 33.49
CA SER A 251 -14.35 -4.97 33.14
C SER A 251 -15.85 -4.86 32.92
N TYR A 252 -16.54 -5.98 32.65
CA TYR A 252 -17.95 -6.04 32.25
C TYR A 252 -18.88 -5.27 33.17
N SER A 253 -18.73 -5.43 34.49
CA SER A 253 -19.58 -4.77 35.49
C SER A 253 -19.51 -3.24 35.42
N LYS A 254 -18.36 -2.69 35.01
CA LYS A 254 -18.07 -1.26 34.90
C LYS A 254 -18.48 -0.63 33.57
N LEU A 255 -18.95 -1.44 32.61
CA LEU A 255 -19.32 -0.95 31.28
C LEU A 255 -20.70 -0.29 31.27
N SER A 256 -20.86 0.72 30.42
CA SER A 256 -22.15 1.36 30.16
C SER A 256 -23.11 0.42 29.41
N VAL A 257 -24.41 0.64 29.59
CA VAL A 257 -25.48 -0.20 29.01
C VAL A 257 -25.33 -0.39 27.48
N PRO A 258 -25.02 0.64 26.66
CA PRO A 258 -24.84 0.47 25.22
C PRO A 258 -23.67 -0.42 24.84
N VAL A 259 -22.62 -0.45 25.66
CA VAL A 259 -21.44 -1.30 25.44
C VAL A 259 -21.74 -2.74 25.86
N LYS A 260 -22.48 -2.93 26.97
CA LYS A 260 -22.91 -4.25 27.45
C LYS A 260 -23.78 -4.98 26.43
N THR A 261 -24.84 -4.35 25.95
CA THR A 261 -25.76 -4.94 24.96
C THR A 261 -25.05 -5.33 23.68
N MET A 262 -24.04 -4.54 23.30
CA MET A 262 -23.22 -4.82 22.13
C MET A 262 -22.25 -5.99 22.36
N ILE A 263 -21.58 -6.06 23.51
CA ILE A 263 -20.72 -7.20 23.87
C ILE A 263 -21.54 -8.49 24.00
N GLU A 264 -22.73 -8.44 24.60
CA GLU A 264 -23.65 -9.59 24.71
C GLU A 264 -24.08 -10.11 23.33
N LYS A 265 -24.34 -9.20 22.38
CA LYS A 265 -24.70 -9.56 21.00
C LYS A 265 -23.57 -10.28 20.27
N THR A 266 -22.32 -9.92 20.55
CA THR A 266 -21.14 -10.52 19.91
C THR A 266 -20.63 -11.76 20.65
N TYR A 267 -20.79 -11.80 21.97
CA TYR A 267 -20.36 -12.86 22.87
C TYR A 267 -21.46 -13.21 23.88
N PRO A 268 -22.40 -14.09 23.51
CA PRO A 268 -23.53 -14.45 24.37
C PRO A 268 -23.16 -15.27 25.62
N ARG A 269 -21.86 -15.57 25.85
CA ARG A 269 -21.35 -16.37 26.98
C ARG A 269 -20.72 -15.54 28.10
N ILE A 270 -20.75 -14.21 28.00
CA ILE A 270 -20.10 -13.29 28.96
C ILE A 270 -21.08 -12.82 30.05
N SER A 271 -22.40 -12.97 29.82
CA SER A 271 -23.47 -12.71 30.79
C SER A 271 -23.47 -13.71 31.94
#